data_AF-A0A956I0B0-F1
#
_entry.id   AF-A0A956I0B0-F1
#
_cell.length_a   1.000
_cell.length_b   1.000
_cell.length_c   1.000
_cell.angle_alpha   90.00
_cell.angle_beta   90.00
_cell.angle_gamma   90.00
#
_symmetry.space_group_name_H-M   'P 1'
#
loop_
_entity.id
_entity.type
_entity.pdbx_description
1 polymer ?
#
loop_
_entity_poly.entity_id
_entity_poly.type
_entity_poly.pdbx_seq_one_letter_code
_entity_poly.pdbx_strand_id
1 'polypeptide(L)'
;LEILSDELNAIVPTNDGAMVIAMPFAGDFGRARADARAVPLRAIYRLVQAPVARVEPLRTAEQVAYLAGSCPFLNGDPLGAEMVLSNAETLVARVPVKTLAFPKDARAWRAIQSDVGLA
;
A
#
# COMPACT_ATOMS: atom_id res chain seq x y z
N LEU A 1 16.26 6.47 -4.06
CA LEU A 1 14.85 6.42 -3.63
C LEU A 1 14.86 6.51 -2.12
N GLU A 2 14.08 7.42 -1.56
CA GLU A 2 13.87 7.47 -0.12
C GLU A 2 12.80 6.43 0.24
N ILE A 3 13.08 5.60 1.24
CA ILE A 3 12.18 4.53 1.71
C ILE A 3 11.61 5.00 3.05
N LEU A 4 10.28 4.93 3.18
CA LEU A 4 9.57 5.35 4.39
C LEU A 4 9.77 4.34 5.54
N SER A 5 9.45 3.08 5.28
CA SER A 5 9.59 1.94 6.20
C SER A 5 9.36 0.63 5.44
N ASP A 6 9.33 -0.49 6.19
CA ASP A 6 9.11 -1.84 5.69
C ASP A 6 8.12 -2.60 6.59
N GLU A 7 7.60 -3.72 6.08
CA GLU A 7 6.65 -4.64 6.74
C GLU A 7 5.28 -4.05 7.06
N LEU A 8 5.19 -3.11 8.00
CA LEU A 8 3.93 -2.57 8.50
C LEU A 8 3.92 -1.05 8.53
N ASN A 9 2.82 -0.50 8.04
CA ASN A 9 2.55 0.94 7.99
C ASN A 9 1.13 1.21 8.48
N ALA A 10 0.93 2.34 9.14
CA ALA A 10 -0.41 2.83 9.43
C ALA A 10 -0.88 3.72 8.29
N ILE A 11 -2.11 3.50 7.84
CA ILE A 11 -2.78 4.36 6.87
C ILE A 11 -3.86 5.15 7.60
N VAL A 12 -3.80 6.47 7.51
CA VAL A 12 -4.76 7.39 8.11
C VAL A 12 -5.56 8.04 6.98
N PRO A 13 -6.86 7.72 6.83
CA PRO A 13 -7.72 8.41 5.88
C PRO A 13 -7.78 9.92 6.17
N THR A 14 -7.86 10.72 5.12
CA THR A 14 -8.07 12.17 5.17
C THR A 14 -9.21 12.53 4.23
N ASN A 15 -9.71 13.78 4.27
CA ASN A 15 -10.82 14.20 3.40
C ASN A 15 -10.56 13.93 1.92
N ASP A 16 -9.32 14.13 1.45
CA ASP A 16 -8.97 14.08 0.01
C ASP A 16 -8.04 12.92 -0.35
N GLY A 17 -7.84 11.94 0.54
CA GLY A 17 -6.90 10.85 0.31
C GLY A 17 -6.55 10.07 1.57
N ALA A 18 -5.29 9.68 1.71
CA ALA A 18 -4.77 9.07 2.92
C ALA A 18 -3.31 9.46 3.16
N MET A 19 -2.89 9.37 4.41
CA MET A 19 -1.50 9.55 4.83
C MET A 19 -0.93 8.20 5.29
N VAL A 20 0.35 7.96 5.00
CA VAL A 20 1.09 6.80 5.50
C VAL A 20 2.01 7.24 6.62
N ILE A 21 2.01 6.48 7.72
CA ILE A 21 2.89 6.67 8.86
C ILE A 21 3.73 5.41 9.02
N ALA A 22 5.05 5.58 9.04
CA ALA A 22 5.99 4.52 9.37
C ALA A 22 5.72 4.01 10.78
N MET A 23 5.50 2.70 10.92
CA MET A 23 5.43 2.05 12.22
C MET A 23 6.83 1.55 12.63
N PRO A 24 7.09 1.28 13.93
CA PRO A 24 8.40 0.86 14.42
C PRO A 24 8.76 -0.60 14.04
N PHE A 25 8.40 -1.04 12.84
CA PHE A 25 8.75 -2.32 12.23
C PHE A 25 9.70 -2.01 11.07
N ALA A 26 10.98 -2.33 11.25
CA ALA A 26 12.04 -1.89 10.35
C ALA A 26 12.45 -2.93 9.30
N GLY A 27 11.92 -4.16 9.40
CA GLY A 27 12.26 -5.29 8.54
C GLY A 27 13.76 -5.40 8.24
N ASP A 28 14.07 -5.67 6.98
CA ASP A 28 15.44 -5.86 6.47
C ASP A 28 16.23 -4.54 6.38
N PHE A 29 15.58 -3.38 6.50
CA PHE A 29 16.24 -2.08 6.44
C PHE A 29 16.87 -1.65 7.79
N GLY A 30 16.59 -2.39 8.87
CA GLY A 30 17.31 -2.31 10.14
C GLY A 30 17.14 -1.03 10.97
N ARG A 31 16.51 0.03 10.44
CA ARG A 31 16.12 1.23 11.19
C ARG A 31 14.81 1.82 10.68
N ALA A 32 13.78 1.80 11.53
CA ALA A 32 12.63 2.67 11.34
C ALA A 32 13.10 4.12 11.55
N ARG A 33 12.71 5.02 10.65
CA ARG A 33 12.99 6.44 10.83
C ARG A 33 12.13 6.95 11.99
N ALA A 34 12.74 7.08 13.16
CA ALA A 34 12.08 7.58 14.38
C ALA A 34 11.46 8.98 14.20
N ASP A 35 11.87 9.72 13.17
CA ASP A 35 11.40 11.05 12.79
C ASP A 35 10.52 11.08 11.52
N ALA A 36 10.15 9.91 10.97
CA ALA A 36 9.37 9.85 9.74
C ALA A 36 8.03 10.57 9.91
N ARG A 37 7.91 11.72 9.23
CA ARG A 37 6.64 12.44 9.11
C ARG A 37 5.67 11.61 8.28
N ALA A 38 4.38 11.77 8.57
CA ALA A 38 3.33 11.22 7.71
C ALA A 38 3.48 11.76 6.27
N VAL A 39 3.39 10.89 5.27
CA VAL A 39 3.49 11.26 3.85
C VAL A 39 2.19 10.93 3.10
N PRO A 40 1.79 11.71 2.08
CA PRO A 40 0.60 11.39 1.30
C PRO A 40 0.71 10.05 0.56
N LEU A 41 -0.33 9.22 0.64
CA LEU A 41 -0.44 7.96 -0.10
C LEU A 41 -1.03 8.20 -1.49
N ARG A 42 -0.21 8.01 -2.53
CA ARG A 42 -0.64 8.23 -3.92
C ARG A 42 -1.29 7.02 -4.57
N ALA A 43 -0.78 5.82 -4.31
CA ALA A 43 -1.29 4.57 -4.86
C ALA A 43 -0.78 3.39 -4.02
N ILE A 44 -1.50 2.27 -4.10
CA ILE A 44 -1.07 0.97 -3.55
C ILE A 44 -0.94 0.00 -4.72
N TYR A 45 0.19 -0.72 -4.77
CA TYR A 45 0.45 -1.73 -5.80
C TYR A 45 0.50 -3.13 -5.20
N ARG A 46 -0.42 -4.01 -5.63
CA ARG A 46 -0.30 -5.45 -5.44
C ARG A 46 0.80 -5.98 -6.35
N LEU A 47 1.86 -6.53 -5.77
CA LEU A 47 2.96 -7.10 -6.54
C LEU A 47 2.59 -8.48 -7.10
N VAL A 48 2.82 -8.67 -8.39
CA VAL A 48 2.70 -9.97 -9.06
C VAL A 48 3.97 -10.20 -9.88
N GLN A 49 4.71 -11.27 -9.58
CA GLN A 49 5.96 -11.58 -10.29
C GLN A 49 5.69 -11.76 -11.79
N ALA A 50 6.44 -11.04 -12.64
CA ALA A 50 6.27 -11.08 -14.09
C ALA A 50 7.59 -10.78 -14.83
N PRO A 51 7.76 -11.17 -16.10
CA PRO A 51 8.97 -10.86 -16.88
C PRO A 51 9.03 -9.40 -17.37
N VAL A 52 7.89 -8.70 -17.39
CA VAL A 52 7.74 -7.34 -17.92
C VAL A 52 7.03 -6.46 -16.90
N ALA A 53 7.60 -5.28 -16.64
CA ALA A 53 7.02 -4.27 -15.76
C ALA A 53 5.80 -3.61 -16.40
N ARG A 54 4.63 -3.68 -15.76
CA ARG A 54 3.42 -2.97 -16.16
C ARG A 54 2.46 -2.79 -14.99
N VAL A 55 1.70 -1.70 -15.02
CA VAL A 55 0.61 -1.44 -14.08
C VAL A 55 -0.71 -1.84 -14.73
N GLU A 56 -1.51 -2.62 -14.01
CA GLU A 56 -2.81 -3.09 -14.47
C GLU A 56 -3.90 -2.66 -13.49
N PRO A 57 -5.10 -2.29 -13.98
CA PRO A 57 -6.23 -2.01 -13.10
C PRO A 57 -6.64 -3.27 -12.33
N LEU A 58 -7.26 -3.07 -11.17
CA LEU A 58 -7.80 -4.14 -10.34
C LEU A 58 -9.29 -3.88 -10.13
N ARG A 59 -10.16 -4.90 -10.17
CA ARG A 59 -11.59 -4.68 -9.93
C ARG A 59 -11.81 -4.28 -8.47
N THR A 60 -12.79 -3.43 -8.18
CA THR A 60 -13.04 -2.91 -6.82
C THR A 60 -13.11 -4.01 -5.76
N ALA A 61 -13.82 -5.11 -6.03
CA ALA A 61 -13.90 -6.24 -5.11
C ALA A 61 -12.53 -6.90 -4.83
N GLU A 62 -11.66 -6.98 -5.84
CA GLU A 62 -10.30 -7.50 -5.68
C GLU A 62 -9.39 -6.53 -4.93
N GLN A 63 -9.61 -5.21 -5.09
CA GLN A 63 -8.89 -4.19 -4.31
C GLN A 63 -9.22 -4.32 -2.83
N VAL A 64 -10.52 -4.36 -2.49
CA VAL A 64 -10.99 -4.50 -1.10
C VAL A 64 -10.49 -5.79 -0.47
N ALA A 65 -10.66 -6.93 -1.17
CA ALA A 65 -10.19 -8.22 -0.68
C ALA A 65 -8.67 -8.25 -0.45
N TYR A 66 -7.89 -7.67 -1.38
CA TYR A 66 -6.45 -7.59 -1.24
C TYR A 66 -6.02 -6.76 -0.03
N LEU A 67 -6.60 -5.58 0.15
CA LEU A 67 -6.30 -4.72 1.29
C LEU A 67 -6.70 -5.39 2.61
N ALA A 68 -7.93 -5.93 2.70
CA ALA A 68 -8.41 -6.60 3.90
C ALA A 68 -7.50 -7.79 4.28
N GLY A 69 -7.06 -8.58 3.30
CA GLY A 69 -6.12 -9.67 3.52
C GLY A 69 -4.69 -9.24 3.85
N SER A 70 -4.36 -7.96 3.65
CA SER A 70 -3.03 -7.38 3.97
C SER A 70 -3.02 -6.62 5.30
N CYS A 71 -4.17 -6.53 5.99
CA CYS A 71 -4.31 -5.79 7.24
C CYS A 71 -4.39 -6.76 8.42
N PRO A 72 -3.48 -6.67 9.41
CA PRO A 72 -3.61 -7.44 10.64
C PRO A 72 -4.76 -6.89 11.50
N PHE A 73 -5.44 -7.78 12.23
CA PHE A 73 -6.40 -7.45 13.28
C PHE A 73 -6.29 -8.45 14.44
N LEU A 74 -6.84 -8.09 15.60
CA LEU A 74 -6.82 -8.95 16.77
C LEU A 74 -7.95 -9.98 16.66
N ASN A 75 -7.63 -11.27 16.65
CA ASN A 75 -8.65 -12.34 16.59
C ASN A 75 -9.62 -12.35 17.78
N GLY A 76 -9.21 -11.81 18.92
CA GLY A 76 -10.06 -11.67 20.11
C GLY A 76 -11.01 -10.48 20.04
N ASP A 77 -10.86 -9.59 19.06
CA ASP A 77 -11.76 -8.49 18.81
C ASP A 77 -12.90 -8.97 17.88
N PRO A 78 -14.15 -9.07 18.39
CA PRO A 78 -15.26 -9.58 17.60
C PRO A 78 -15.65 -8.68 16.42
N LEU A 79 -15.12 -7.44 16.33
CA LEU A 79 -15.39 -6.50 15.24
C LEU A 79 -14.18 -6.26 14.34
N GLY A 80 -13.04 -6.92 14.61
CA GLY A 80 -11.79 -6.63 13.93
C GLY A 80 -11.85 -6.86 12.42
N ALA A 81 -12.53 -7.94 12.00
CA ALA A 81 -12.68 -8.28 10.59
C ALA A 81 -13.59 -7.27 9.85
N GLU A 82 -14.72 -6.90 10.45
CA GLU A 82 -15.67 -5.92 9.90
C GLU A 82 -15.02 -4.54 9.80
N MET A 83 -14.26 -4.13 10.81
CA MET A 83 -13.52 -2.87 10.80
C MET A 83 -12.47 -2.84 9.68
N VAL A 84 -11.69 -3.92 9.51
CA VAL A 84 -10.71 -4.02 8.42
C VAL A 84 -11.41 -3.93 7.06
N LEU A 85 -12.52 -4.64 6.87
CA LEU A 85 -13.26 -4.60 5.61
C LEU A 85 -13.80 -3.19 5.30
N SER A 86 -14.42 -2.54 6.28
CA SER A 86 -14.95 -1.17 6.14
C SER A 86 -13.85 -0.14 5.86
N ASN A 87 -12.69 -0.28 6.51
CA ASN A 87 -11.53 0.57 6.26
C ASN A 87 -10.97 0.35 4.85
N ALA A 88 -10.90 -0.90 4.37
CA ALA A 88 -10.47 -1.22 3.01
C ALA A 88 -11.40 -0.61 1.96
N GLU A 89 -12.72 -0.72 2.13
CA GLU A 89 -13.72 -0.09 1.25
C GLU A 89 -13.55 1.44 1.20
N THR A 90 -13.40 2.06 2.37
CA THR A 90 -13.20 3.51 2.48
C THR A 90 -11.92 3.96 1.78
N LEU A 91 -10.85 3.18 1.90
CA LEU A 91 -9.55 3.50 1.30
C LEU A 91 -9.58 3.36 -0.23
N VAL A 92 -10.19 2.30 -0.76
CA VAL A 92 -10.33 2.05 -2.21
C VAL A 92 -11.11 3.17 -2.91
N ALA A 93 -12.04 3.82 -2.20
CA ALA A 93 -12.77 4.97 -2.74
C ALA A 93 -11.90 6.23 -2.92
N ARG A 94 -10.71 6.30 -2.28
CA ARG A 94 -9.87 7.51 -2.21
C ARG A 94 -8.47 7.32 -2.81
N VAL A 95 -7.93 6.10 -2.75
CA VAL A 95 -6.57 5.77 -3.16
C VAL A 95 -6.61 4.65 -4.21
N PRO A 96 -6.01 4.85 -5.40
CA PRO A 96 -5.94 3.80 -6.41
C PRO A 96 -5.19 2.56 -5.90
N VAL A 97 -5.82 1.40 -5.99
CA VAL A 97 -5.17 0.11 -5.78
C VAL A 97 -5.08 -0.63 -7.11
N LYS A 98 -3.86 -0.95 -7.52
CA LYS A 98 -3.55 -1.52 -8.85
C LYS A 98 -2.66 -2.76 -8.71
N THR A 99 -2.54 -3.54 -9.76
CA THR A 99 -1.51 -4.59 -9.83
C THR A 99 -0.25 -4.03 -10.47
N LEU A 100 0.91 -4.30 -9.89
CA LEU A 100 2.20 -4.09 -10.53
C LEU A 100 2.79 -5.46 -10.89
N ALA A 101 2.81 -5.73 -12.20
CA ALA A 101 3.60 -6.83 -12.74
C ALA A 101 5.09 -6.51 -12.51
N PHE A 102 5.77 -7.29 -11.68
CA PHE A 102 7.05 -6.95 -11.09
C PHE A 102 8.17 -7.88 -11.59
N PRO A 103 9.06 -7.42 -12.50
CA PRO A 103 10.31 -8.12 -12.77
C PRO A 103 11.31 -7.91 -11.63
N LYS A 104 12.25 -8.84 -11.47
CA LYS A 104 13.33 -8.74 -10.46
C LYS A 104 14.44 -7.78 -10.89
N ASP A 105 14.08 -6.59 -11.36
CA ASP A 105 15.00 -5.55 -11.79
C ASP A 105 14.38 -4.14 -11.67
N ALA A 106 15.15 -3.11 -12.00
CA ALA A 106 14.77 -1.73 -11.81
C ALA A 106 13.65 -1.21 -12.74
N ARG A 107 13.17 -2.00 -13.72
CA ARG A 107 12.13 -1.56 -14.66
C ARG A 107 10.79 -1.30 -13.97
N ALA A 108 10.53 -1.94 -12.83
CA ALA A 108 9.35 -1.69 -12.00
C ALA A 108 9.22 -0.21 -11.60
N TRP A 109 10.33 0.47 -11.30
CA TRP A 109 10.32 1.87 -10.89
C TRP A 109 9.83 2.80 -11.99
N ARG A 110 10.22 2.54 -13.26
CA ARG A 110 9.75 3.34 -14.40
C ARG A 110 8.24 3.18 -14.62
N ALA A 111 7.72 1.98 -14.41
CA ALA A 111 6.28 1.73 -14.49
C ALA A 111 5.51 2.51 -13.42
N ILE A 112 6.02 2.55 -12.18
CA ILE A 112 5.45 3.33 -11.09
C ILE A 112 5.50 4.83 -11.42
N GLN A 113 6.67 5.37 -11.79
CA GLN A 113 6.86 6.79 -12.10
C GLN A 113 5.92 7.27 -13.21
N SER A 114 5.77 6.48 -14.28
CA SER A 114 4.82 6.77 -15.36
C SER A 114 3.38 6.79 -14.85
N ASP A 115 2.97 5.83 -14.03
CA ASP A 115 1.62 5.72 -13.48
C ASP A 115 1.23 6.87 -12.53
N VAL A 116 2.19 7.38 -11.74
CA VAL A 116 1.96 8.50 -10.81
C VAL A 116 2.29 9.87 -11.39
N GLY A 117 2.66 9.96 -12.67
CA GLY A 117 2.96 11.23 -13.35
C GLY A 117 4.26 11.90 -12.89
N LEU A 118 5.27 11.11 -12.52
CA LEU A 118 6.62 11.56 -12.12
C LEU A 118 7.70 11.20 -13.15
N ALA A 119 7.32 10.85 -14.37
CA ALA A 119 8.21 10.49 -15.47
C ALA A 119 8.73 11.71 -16.23
#